data_AF-A0A2M7FKY3-F1
#
_entry.id   AF-A0A2M7FKY3-F1
#
_cell.length_a   1.000
_cell.length_b   1.000
_cell.length_c   1.000
_cell.angle_alpha   90.00
_cell.angle_beta   90.00
_cell.angle_gamma   90.00
#
_symmetry.space_group_name_H-M   'P 1'
#
loop_
_entity.id
_entity.type
_entity.pdbx_description
1 polymer ?
#
loop_
_entity_poly.entity_id
_entity_poly.type
_entity_poly.pdbx_seq_one_letter_code
_entity_poly.pdbx_strand_id
1 'polypeptide(L)'
;MPIKADKHLRAYYNEIDPNAAQWLRNLMDEGWITKGDIDERSIENVRPNELAGYDRTHFFSGIGVWDYALNQAGWGSRKVWTGSCPCQPFSAAGKGAGFADERHLW
;
A
#
# COMPACT_ATOMS: atom_id res chain seq x y z
N MET A 1 -17.58 16.12 -4.54
CA MET A 1 -16.19 16.53 -4.21
C MET A 1 -15.45 15.32 -3.69
N PRO A 2 -14.15 15.14 -4.00
CA PRO A 2 -13.38 14.02 -3.48
C PRO A 2 -13.28 14.06 -1.95
N ILE A 3 -13.39 12.88 -1.31
CA ILE A 3 -13.40 12.70 0.13
C ILE A 3 -11.95 12.62 0.64
N LYS A 4 -11.57 13.49 1.58
CA LYS A 4 -10.29 13.45 2.29
C LYS A 4 -10.29 12.32 3.32
N ALA A 5 -9.09 11.84 3.67
CA ALA A 5 -8.98 10.76 4.63
C ALA A 5 -9.43 11.17 6.04
N ASP A 6 -10.00 10.21 6.77
CA ASP A 6 -10.34 10.36 8.18
C ASP A 6 -9.06 10.52 9.02
N LYS A 7 -9.03 11.56 9.86
CA LYS A 7 -7.88 11.91 10.71
C LYS A 7 -7.74 11.02 11.93
N HIS A 8 -8.75 10.24 12.27
CA HIS A 8 -8.76 9.33 13.42
C HIS A 8 -8.26 7.93 13.07
N LEU A 9 -8.17 7.58 11.79
CA LEU A 9 -7.63 6.31 11.32
C LEU A 9 -6.11 6.36 11.20
N ARG A 10 -5.48 5.21 11.40
CA ARG A 10 -4.05 5.01 11.12
C ARG A 10 -3.85 3.97 10.03
N ALA A 11 -3.00 4.29 9.05
CA ALA A 11 -2.63 3.39 7.97
C ALA A 11 -1.15 3.01 8.01
N TYR A 12 -0.85 1.79 7.59
CA TYR A 12 0.51 1.33 7.29
C TYR A 12 0.63 1.13 5.79
N TYR A 13 1.69 1.67 5.20
CA TYR A 13 2.01 1.52 3.79
C TYR A 13 3.37 0.85 3.67
N ASN A 14 3.44 -0.29 2.99
CA ASN A 14 4.71 -0.84 2.53
C ASN A 14 4.89 -0.49 1.04
N GLU A 15 6.01 0.19 0.73
CA GLU A 15 6.41 0.54 -0.63
C GLU A 15 7.92 0.71 -0.71
N ILE A 16 8.60 -0.18 -1.43
CA ILE A 16 10.05 -0.25 -1.52
C ILE A 16 10.64 0.78 -2.51
N ASP A 17 9.85 1.27 -3.47
CA ASP A 17 10.31 2.29 -4.41
C ASP A 17 10.32 3.68 -3.73
N PRO A 18 11.49 4.35 -3.62
CA PRO A 18 11.60 5.61 -2.89
C PRO A 18 10.77 6.75 -3.51
N ASN A 19 10.56 6.74 -4.83
CA ASN A 19 9.77 7.78 -5.49
C ASN A 19 8.27 7.62 -5.20
N ALA A 20 7.78 6.38 -5.26
CA ALA A 20 6.42 6.04 -4.87
C ALA A 20 6.19 6.30 -3.37
N ALA A 21 7.14 5.94 -2.51
CA ALA A 21 7.10 6.26 -1.09
C ALA A 21 7.06 7.78 -0.83
N GLN A 22 7.86 8.58 -1.56
CA GLN A 22 7.79 10.03 -1.47
C GLN A 22 6.46 10.58 -1.98
N TRP A 23 5.88 9.99 -3.02
CA TRP A 23 4.55 10.37 -3.50
C TRP A 23 3.47 10.11 -2.43
N LEU A 24 3.52 8.97 -1.74
CA LEU A 24 2.63 8.67 -0.62
C LEU A 24 2.76 9.73 0.50
N ARG A 25 3.97 10.19 0.82
CA ARG A 25 4.18 11.27 1.80
C ARG A 25 3.45 12.54 1.40
N ASN A 26 3.61 12.97 0.14
CA ASN A 26 2.94 14.17 -0.37
C ASN A 26 1.41 14.04 -0.28
N LEU A 27 0.86 12.89 -0.68
CA LEU A 27 -0.58 12.62 -0.57
C LEU A 27 -1.07 12.61 0.88
N MET A 28 -0.27 12.07 1.79
CA MET A 28 -0.57 12.01 3.22
C MET A 28 -0.57 13.40 3.84
N ASP A 29 0.41 14.24 3.50
CA ASP A 29 0.52 15.63 3.96
C ASP A 29 -0.67 16.47 3.49
N GLU A 30 -1.12 16.25 2.25
CA GLU A 30 -2.35 16.88 1.74
C GLU A 30 -3.62 16.26 2.33
N GLY A 31 -3.55 15.09 2.97
CA GLY A 31 -4.69 14.37 3.55
C GLY A 31 -5.57 13.64 2.52
N TRP A 32 -5.04 13.34 1.33
CA TRP A 32 -5.73 12.51 0.33
C TRP A 32 -5.74 11.03 0.70
N ILE A 33 -4.76 10.59 1.48
CA ILE A 33 -4.66 9.24 2.06
C ILE A 33 -4.56 9.33 3.59
N THR A 34 -4.93 8.25 4.26
CA THR A 34 -4.96 8.08 5.71
C THR A 34 -3.57 8.23 6.27
N LYS A 35 -3.46 9.03 7.33
CA LYS A 35 -2.20 9.28 8.02
C LYS A 35 -1.64 8.00 8.63
N GLY A 36 -0.33 7.86 8.62
CA GLY A 36 0.37 6.82 9.36
C GLY A 36 1.79 6.65 8.87
N ASP A 37 2.22 5.41 8.71
CA ASP A 37 3.62 5.06 8.54
C ASP A 37 3.89 4.48 7.15
N ILE A 38 4.94 4.99 6.47
CA ILE A 38 5.40 4.52 5.16
C ILE A 38 6.72 3.79 5.37
N ASP A 39 6.71 2.50 5.10
CA ASP A 39 7.81 1.58 5.27
C ASP A 39 8.42 1.20 3.92
N GLU A 40 9.67 1.64 3.71
CA GLU A 40 10.45 1.41 2.49
C GLU A 40 11.26 0.10 2.51
N ARG A 41 11.12 -0.72 3.56
CA ARG A 41 11.74 -2.05 3.59
C ARG A 41 11.06 -2.98 2.58
N SER A 42 11.80 -4.00 2.10
CA SER A 42 11.15 -5.15 1.46
C SER A 42 10.09 -5.74 2.39
N ILE A 43 8.95 -6.13 1.81
CA ILE A 43 7.84 -6.78 2.53
C ILE A 43 8.30 -8.03 3.30
N GLU A 44 9.34 -8.71 2.82
CA GLU A 44 9.96 -9.88 3.46
C GLU A 44 10.49 -9.58 4.87
N ASN A 45 10.84 -8.31 5.11
CA ASN A 45 11.37 -7.84 6.39
C ASN A 45 10.30 -7.27 7.32
N VAL A 46 9.03 -7.26 6.89
CA VAL A 46 7.89 -6.75 7.67
C VAL A 46 7.29 -7.90 8.47
N ARG A 47 7.21 -7.74 9.79
CA ARG A 47 6.68 -8.77 10.69
C ARG A 47 5.22 -8.52 11.04
N PRO A 48 4.41 -9.58 11.25
CA PRO A 48 2.99 -9.43 11.58
C PRO A 48 2.70 -8.57 12.81
N ASN A 49 3.57 -8.60 13.83
CA ASN A 49 3.40 -7.81 15.04
C ASN A 49 3.63 -6.31 14.83
N GLU A 50 4.38 -5.92 13.80
CA GLU A 50 4.59 -4.51 13.43
C GLU A 50 3.32 -3.89 12.82
N LEU A 51 2.37 -4.72 12.35
CA LEU A 51 1.11 -4.30 11.75
C LEU A 51 -0.02 -4.12 12.78
N ALA A 52 0.23 -4.48 14.04
CA ALA A 52 -0.75 -4.34 15.09
C ALA A 52 -1.07 -2.86 15.38
N GLY A 53 -2.36 -2.53 15.49
CA GLY A 53 -2.80 -1.18 15.85
C GLY A 53 -3.10 -0.25 14.66
N TYR A 54 -2.86 -0.69 13.42
CA TYR A 54 -3.36 0.02 12.24
C TYR A 54 -4.79 -0.38 11.90
N ASP A 55 -5.54 0.58 11.37
CA ASP A 55 -6.88 0.36 10.82
C ASP A 55 -6.80 -0.07 9.36
N ARG A 56 -5.83 0.46 8.62
CA ARG A 56 -5.61 0.14 7.21
C ARG A 56 -4.18 -0.29 6.96
N THR A 57 -3.99 -1.24 6.06
CA THR A 57 -2.69 -1.84 5.79
C THR A 57 -2.58 -2.05 4.30
N HIS A 58 -1.65 -1.36 3.65
CA HIS A 58 -1.47 -1.36 2.20
C HIS A 58 -0.08 -1.90 1.89
N PHE A 59 -0.03 -3.02 1.17
CA PHE A 59 1.22 -3.65 0.72
C PHE A 59 1.41 -3.41 -0.76
N PHE A 60 2.65 -3.16 -1.19
CA PHE A 60 2.93 -2.76 -2.58
C PHE A 60 2.08 -1.54 -2.95
N SER A 61 2.17 -0.51 -2.11
CA SER A 61 1.21 0.59 -2.08
C SER A 61 1.24 1.46 -3.34
N GLY A 62 2.35 1.43 -4.09
CA GLY A 62 2.60 2.27 -5.24
C GLY A 62 2.28 3.72 -4.90
N ILE A 63 1.37 4.31 -5.66
CA ILE A 63 0.96 5.72 -5.49
C ILE A 63 -0.27 5.93 -4.60
N GLY A 64 -0.69 4.93 -3.81
CA GLY A 64 -1.71 5.10 -2.77
C GLY A 64 -3.17 4.97 -3.23
N VAL A 65 -3.42 4.35 -4.40
CA VAL A 65 -4.76 4.26 -5.01
C VAL A 65 -5.76 3.53 -4.12
N TRP A 66 -5.36 2.44 -3.46
CA TRP A 66 -6.25 1.65 -2.61
C TRP A 66 -6.88 2.51 -1.52
N ASP A 67 -6.05 3.26 -0.79
CA ASP A 67 -6.54 4.05 0.33
C ASP A 67 -7.41 5.23 -0.15
N TYR A 68 -6.99 5.91 -1.20
CA TYR A 68 -7.80 6.94 -1.86
C TYR A 68 -9.18 6.39 -2.27
N ALA A 69 -9.22 5.20 -2.89
CA ALA A 69 -10.46 4.57 -3.35
C ALA A 69 -11.36 4.17 -2.18
N LEU A 70 -10.80 3.66 -1.08
CA LEU A 70 -11.56 3.35 0.14
C LEU A 70 -12.21 4.60 0.74
N ASN A 71 -11.51 5.74 0.70
CA ASN A 71 -12.07 7.03 1.11
C ASN A 71 -13.25 7.42 0.20
N GLN A 72 -13.07 7.33 -1.13
CA GLN A 72 -14.14 7.67 -2.08
C GLN A 72 -15.34 6.73 -1.99
N ALA A 73 -15.12 5.46 -1.63
CA ALA A 73 -16.17 4.46 -1.47
C ALA A 73 -16.92 4.58 -0.13
N GLY A 74 -16.53 5.50 0.76
CA GLY A 74 -17.14 5.63 2.08
C GLY A 74 -16.89 4.40 2.97
N TRP A 75 -15.75 3.74 2.81
CA TRP A 75 -15.42 2.50 3.55
C TRP A 75 -15.41 2.71 5.08
N GLY A 76 -15.05 3.92 5.52
CA GLY A 76 -15.08 4.34 6.92
C GLY A 76 -13.98 3.68 7.75
N SER A 77 -14.31 3.34 9.00
CA SER A 77 -13.40 2.83 10.02
C SER A 77 -13.24 1.31 10.04
N ARG A 78 -13.77 0.60 9.05
CA ARG A 78 -13.63 -0.86 8.97
C ARG A 78 -12.18 -1.22 8.66
N LYS A 79 -11.61 -2.15 9.43
CA LYS A 79 -10.24 -2.61 9.20
C LYS A 79 -10.10 -3.29 7.84
N VAL A 80 -9.01 -3.01 7.13
CA VAL A 80 -8.81 -3.54 5.77
C VAL A 80 -7.33 -3.67 5.43
N TRP A 81 -6.99 -4.77 4.78
CA TRP A 81 -5.65 -5.04 4.24
C TRP A 81 -5.77 -5.11 2.71
N THR A 82 -4.91 -4.43 1.98
CA THR A 82 -4.85 -4.48 0.52
C THR A 82 -3.44 -4.80 0.06
N GLY A 83 -3.29 -5.49 -1.07
CA GLY A 83 -1.98 -5.79 -1.65
C GLY A 83 -2.03 -5.76 -3.17
N SER A 84 -1.09 -5.06 -3.80
CA SER A 84 -0.92 -5.02 -5.26
C SER A 84 0.40 -5.67 -5.67
N CYS A 85 0.54 -6.96 -5.38
CA CYS A 85 1.79 -7.69 -5.62
C CYS A 85 2.26 -7.54 -7.09
N PRO A 86 3.58 -7.46 -7.34
CA PRO A 86 4.13 -7.28 -8.69
C PRO A 86 3.60 -8.34 -9.68
N CYS A 87 2.97 -7.89 -10.76
CA CYS A 87 2.35 -8.76 -11.76
C CYS A 87 3.28 -9.14 -12.93
N GLN A 88 4.52 -8.64 -12.93
CA GLN A 88 5.50 -8.87 -14.01
C GLN A 88 5.80 -10.34 -14.33
N PRO A 89 5.77 -11.31 -13.39
CA PRO A 89 5.92 -12.72 -13.75
C PRO A 89 4.66 -13.34 -14.40
N PHE A 90 3.50 -12.69 -14.29
CA PHE A 90 2.18 -13.22 -14.71
C PHE A 90 1.50 -12.45 -15.86
N SER A 91 2.09 -11.34 -16.31
CA SER A 91 1.56 -10.55 -17.42
C SER A 91 1.90 -11.18 -18.77
N ALA A 92 0.91 -11.35 -19.65
CA ALA A 92 1.07 -11.80 -21.04
C ALA A 92 1.92 -10.85 -21.92
N ALA A 93 2.23 -9.64 -21.42
CA ALA A 93 3.04 -8.63 -22.11
C ALA A 93 4.51 -8.57 -21.64
N GLY A 94 4.94 -9.45 -20.72
CA GLY A 94 6.31 -9.56 -20.22
C GLY A 94 7.04 -10.84 -20.70
N LYS A 95 8.32 -11.00 -20.32
CA LYS A 95 9.16 -12.16 -20.72
C LYS A 95 8.74 -13.52 -20.11
N GLY A 96 7.61 -13.62 -19.41
CA GLY A 96 7.02 -14.90 -18.99
C GLY A 96 7.95 -15.79 -18.16
N ALA A 97 8.65 -15.24 -17.16
CA ALA A 97 9.52 -16.02 -16.29
C ALA A 97 8.76 -16.81 -15.20
N GLY A 98 7.47 -16.51 -14.98
CA GLY A 98 6.62 -17.24 -14.04
C GLY A 98 7.24 -17.38 -12.66
N PHE A 99 7.29 -18.62 -12.16
CA PHE A 99 7.79 -19.01 -10.84
C PHE A 99 9.33 -18.99 -10.68
N ALA A 100 10.10 -18.64 -11.72
CA ALA A 100 11.57 -18.63 -11.68
C ALA A 100 12.17 -17.24 -11.41
N ASP A 101 11.35 -16.25 -11.07
CA ASP A 101 11.80 -14.90 -10.73
C ASP A 101 12.28 -14.85 -9.26
N GLU A 102 13.46 -14.27 -9.01
CA GLU A 102 14.01 -14.11 -7.65
C GLU A 102 13.10 -13.30 -6.70
N ARG A 103 12.07 -12.64 -7.22
CA ARG A 103 11.08 -11.85 -6.47
C ARG A 103 9.78 -12.62 -6.17
N HIS A 104 9.77 -13.93 -6.44
CA HIS A 104 8.64 -14.79 -6.19
C HIS A 104 8.74 -15.37 -4.77
N LEU A 105 7.89 -14.87 -3.86
CA LEU A 105 7.87 -15.28 -2.45
C LEU A 105 6.97 -16.48 -2.15
N TRP A 106 6.48 -17.18 -3.18
CA TRP A 106 5.66 -18.39 -3.04
C TRP A 106 5.88 -19.42 -4.15
#